data_AF-A0A1H7KUB9-F1
#
_entry.id   AF-A0A1H7KUB9-F1
#
_cell.length_a   1.000
_cell.length_b   1.000
_cell.length_c   1.000
_cell.angle_alpha   90.00
_cell.angle_beta   90.00
_cell.angle_gamma   90.00
#
_symmetry.space_group_name_H-M   'P 1'
#
loop_
_entity.id
_entity.type
_entity.pdbx_description
1 polymer ?
#
loop_
_entity_poly.entity_id
_entity_poly.type
_entity_poly.pdbx_seq_one_letter_code
_entity_poly.pdbx_strand_id
1 'polypeptide(L)'
;MAENYRIPMHFKTGCYSFGELKDSGGECIEFAVCPCDMMMYNVPASGCRVELYELSCDTFERQLKVTYDENGDIRFAELHDGEEIRLLYIHLPDEKTAEAEVLDFAEQTVEILSAELVSRHEKAARLFVEYHRDMWTDLAVKIGTPEEMQAALESIPEEKRTERLAEYVKNNSGDYPNAKRIPWDTYTISIMIMCSPAGTGQELTDTAIETVINGIRRMAEPALEKTEDYRFIAEEYD
;
A
#
# COMPACT_ATOMS: atom_id res chain seq x y z
N MET A 1 26.11 -20.16 -6.31
CA MET A 1 26.15 -18.97 -7.20
C MET A 1 24.95 -18.15 -6.82
N ALA A 2 25.08 -16.84 -6.61
CA ALA A 2 23.90 -16.01 -6.40
C ALA A 2 23.07 -16.09 -7.69
N GLU A 3 21.86 -16.60 -7.60
CA GLU A 3 20.94 -16.64 -8.72
C GLU A 3 20.41 -15.21 -8.86
N ASN A 4 20.77 -14.56 -9.97
CA ASN A 4 20.29 -13.22 -10.29
C ASN A 4 19.29 -13.34 -11.43
N TYR A 5 18.09 -12.82 -11.23
CA TYR A 5 17.09 -12.74 -12.28
C TYR A 5 17.27 -11.42 -13.03
N ARG A 6 17.35 -11.50 -14.35
CA ARG A 6 17.58 -10.34 -15.20
C ARG A 6 16.37 -10.13 -16.09
N ILE A 7 15.69 -9.00 -15.91
CA ILE A 7 14.53 -8.62 -16.72
C ILE A 7 14.98 -7.49 -17.65
N PRO A 8 14.89 -7.65 -18.98
CA PRO A 8 15.33 -6.59 -19.89
C PRO A 8 14.42 -5.37 -19.79
N MET A 9 15.01 -4.19 -19.85
CA MET A 9 14.26 -2.92 -19.90
C MET A 9 13.51 -2.75 -21.22
N HIS A 10 14.02 -3.37 -22.29
CA HIS A 10 13.41 -3.30 -23.62
C HIS A 10 13.14 -4.69 -24.20
N PHE A 11 11.92 -4.88 -24.72
CA PHE A 11 11.51 -6.09 -25.41
C PHE A 11 10.35 -5.79 -26.37
N LYS A 12 9.94 -6.77 -27.17
CA LYS A 12 8.73 -6.61 -28.00
C LYS A 12 7.51 -6.41 -27.10
N THR A 13 6.59 -5.53 -27.52
CA THR A 13 5.29 -5.32 -26.86
C THR A 13 4.59 -6.62 -26.50
N GLY A 14 3.97 -6.67 -25.33
CA GLY A 14 3.19 -7.82 -24.86
C GLY A 14 3.54 -8.22 -23.43
N CYS A 15 2.95 -9.32 -22.98
CA CYS A 15 3.14 -9.89 -21.65
C CYS A 15 3.83 -11.27 -21.78
N TYR A 16 4.88 -11.47 -20.99
CA TYR A 16 5.77 -12.63 -21.10
C TYR A 16 6.06 -13.22 -19.73
N SER A 17 6.22 -14.55 -19.69
CA SER A 17 6.82 -15.25 -18.55
C SER A 17 8.34 -15.12 -18.56
N PHE A 18 8.98 -15.35 -17.41
CA PHE A 18 10.44 -15.24 -17.30
C PHE A 18 11.20 -16.10 -18.33
N GLY A 19 10.73 -17.32 -18.58
CA GLY A 19 11.35 -18.23 -19.53
C GLY A 19 11.38 -17.74 -20.98
N GLU A 20 10.51 -16.80 -21.34
CA GLU A 20 10.41 -16.21 -22.68
C GLU A 20 11.33 -15.00 -22.89
N LEU A 21 11.92 -14.47 -21.81
CA LEU A 21 12.75 -13.26 -21.82
C LEU A 21 14.25 -13.53 -22.05
N LYS A 22 14.63 -14.78 -22.36
CA LYS A 22 16.04 -15.20 -22.53
C LYS A 22 16.69 -14.52 -23.75
N ASP A 23 17.95 -14.10 -23.58
CA ASP A 23 18.85 -13.53 -24.61
C ASP A 23 18.53 -12.13 -25.17
N SER A 24 17.84 -11.28 -24.42
CA SER A 24 17.54 -9.90 -24.84
C SER A 24 18.76 -8.96 -24.92
N GLY A 25 19.83 -9.20 -24.16
CA GLY A 25 20.98 -8.28 -24.11
C GLY A 25 20.58 -6.86 -23.67
N GLY A 26 21.56 -5.96 -23.53
CA GLY A 26 21.27 -4.56 -23.16
C GLY A 26 20.96 -4.32 -21.68
N GLU A 27 20.27 -3.21 -21.42
CA GLU A 27 19.94 -2.75 -20.06
C GLU A 27 18.87 -3.65 -19.41
N CYS A 28 19.08 -4.00 -18.15
CA CYS A 28 18.22 -4.92 -17.41
C CYS A 28 18.04 -4.45 -15.96
N ILE A 29 16.90 -4.81 -15.38
CA ILE A 29 16.72 -4.83 -13.93
C ILE A 29 17.33 -6.13 -13.42
N GLU A 30 18.26 -6.03 -12.48
CA GLU A 30 18.93 -7.19 -11.89
C GLU A 30 18.40 -7.41 -10.47
N PHE A 31 17.56 -8.44 -10.33
CA PHE A 31 17.06 -8.91 -9.05
C PHE A 31 18.06 -9.88 -8.44
N ALA A 32 18.70 -9.47 -7.36
CA ALA A 32 19.64 -10.27 -6.60
C ALA A 32 18.92 -11.05 -5.50
N VAL A 33 18.99 -12.38 -5.55
CA VAL A 33 18.50 -13.24 -4.46
C VAL A 33 19.41 -13.14 -3.26
N CYS A 34 18.81 -12.86 -2.11
CA CYS A 34 19.46 -12.75 -0.82
C CYS A 34 19.01 -13.88 0.13
N PRO A 35 19.75 -14.15 1.21
CA PRO A 35 19.28 -15.07 2.25
C PRO A 35 17.90 -14.64 2.80
N CYS A 36 17.17 -15.61 3.37
CA CYS A 36 15.86 -15.40 3.99
C CYS A 36 14.76 -14.97 3.02
N ASP A 37 14.71 -15.54 1.81
CA ASP A 37 13.63 -15.34 0.84
C ASP A 37 13.40 -13.85 0.49
N MET A 38 14.50 -13.11 0.43
CA MET A 38 14.54 -11.69 0.08
C MET A 38 15.15 -11.50 -1.30
N MET A 39 14.61 -10.57 -2.08
CA MET A 39 15.22 -10.13 -3.34
C MET A 39 15.45 -8.64 -3.30
N MET A 40 16.49 -8.17 -3.98
CA MET A 40 16.81 -6.74 -4.04
C MET A 40 17.16 -6.33 -5.44
N TYR A 41 16.83 -5.10 -5.81
CA TYR A 41 17.25 -4.50 -7.06
C TYR A 41 17.44 -2.99 -6.89
N ASN A 42 18.17 -2.37 -7.80
CA ASN A 42 18.22 -0.91 -7.91
C ASN A 42 17.31 -0.48 -9.05
N VAL A 43 16.42 0.47 -8.78
CA VAL A 43 15.54 1.08 -9.79
C VAL A 43 16.43 1.79 -10.81
N PRO A 44 16.37 1.45 -12.11
CA PRO A 44 17.25 2.05 -13.11
C PRO A 44 17.15 3.58 -13.20
N ALA A 45 15.93 4.12 -13.05
CA ALA A 45 15.67 5.56 -13.18
C ALA A 45 16.18 6.39 -11.98
N SER A 46 15.94 5.94 -10.75
CA SER A 46 16.24 6.71 -9.53
C SER A 46 17.50 6.24 -8.79
N GLY A 47 17.98 5.03 -9.08
CA GLY A 47 19.01 4.35 -8.28
C GLY A 47 18.53 3.94 -6.89
N CYS A 48 17.24 4.13 -6.57
CA CYS A 48 16.66 3.69 -5.30
C CYS A 48 16.79 2.18 -5.18
N ARG A 49 17.25 1.70 -4.02
CA ARG A 49 17.32 0.27 -3.74
C ARG A 49 16.00 -0.21 -3.19
N VAL A 50 15.40 -1.19 -3.86
CA VAL A 50 14.17 -1.84 -3.43
C VAL A 50 14.53 -3.18 -2.81
N GLU A 51 13.94 -3.45 -1.65
CA GLU A 51 14.05 -4.72 -0.94
C GLU A 51 12.68 -5.39 -0.93
N LEU A 52 12.61 -6.62 -1.41
CA LEU A 52 11.38 -7.39 -1.54
C LEU A 52 11.45 -8.57 -0.58
N TYR A 53 10.50 -8.61 0.34
CA TYR A 53 10.41 -9.64 1.38
C TYR A 53 9.35 -10.69 1.05
N GLU A 54 9.45 -11.86 1.68
CA GLU A 54 8.45 -12.94 1.57
C GLU A 54 8.26 -13.45 0.14
N LEU A 55 9.37 -13.62 -0.58
CA LEU A 55 9.36 -14.12 -1.95
C LEU A 55 9.87 -15.55 -1.99
N SER A 56 9.00 -16.49 -2.38
CA SER A 56 9.44 -17.86 -2.66
C SER A 56 10.28 -17.88 -3.93
N CYS A 57 11.59 -17.98 -3.76
CA CYS A 57 12.53 -18.08 -4.88
C CYS A 57 12.25 -19.31 -5.75
N ASP A 58 11.70 -20.38 -5.16
CA ASP A 58 11.34 -21.63 -5.84
C ASP A 58 10.20 -21.46 -6.86
N THR A 59 9.32 -20.47 -6.67
CA THR A 59 8.16 -20.23 -7.55
C THR A 59 8.30 -18.97 -8.39
N PHE A 60 9.31 -18.15 -8.12
CA PHE A 60 9.53 -16.84 -8.74
C PHE A 60 9.44 -16.88 -10.27
N GLU A 61 10.25 -17.71 -10.94
CA GLU A 61 10.26 -17.76 -12.42
C GLU A 61 8.90 -18.12 -13.03
N ARG A 62 8.14 -18.98 -12.35
CA ARG A 62 6.85 -19.47 -12.81
C ARG A 62 5.76 -18.41 -12.65
N GLN A 63 5.83 -17.65 -11.57
CA GLN A 63 4.84 -16.62 -11.21
C GLN A 63 5.15 -15.28 -11.89
N LEU A 64 6.40 -15.02 -12.27
CA LEU A 64 6.80 -13.76 -12.87
C LEU A 64 6.15 -13.54 -14.23
N LYS A 65 5.49 -12.39 -14.36
CA LYS A 65 4.98 -11.81 -15.60
C LYS A 65 5.60 -10.43 -15.79
N VAL A 66 6.03 -10.17 -17.02
CA VAL A 66 6.61 -8.87 -17.41
C VAL A 66 5.85 -8.34 -18.61
N THR A 67 5.40 -7.09 -18.51
CA THR A 67 4.64 -6.42 -19.55
C THR A 67 5.46 -5.31 -20.17
N TYR A 68 5.50 -5.27 -21.51
CA TYR A 68 6.14 -4.22 -22.30
C TYR A 68 5.10 -3.42 -23.07
N ASP A 69 5.31 -2.11 -23.15
CA ASP A 69 4.43 -1.18 -23.85
C ASP A 69 4.62 -1.20 -25.38
N GLU A 70 3.93 -0.30 -26.08
CA GLU A 70 3.99 -0.20 -27.55
C GLU A 70 5.35 0.28 -28.10
N ASN A 71 6.15 0.95 -27.28
CA ASN A 71 7.52 1.37 -27.62
C ASN A 71 8.53 0.24 -27.35
N GLY A 72 8.08 -0.80 -26.65
CA GLY A 72 8.91 -1.91 -26.22
C GLY A 72 9.63 -1.63 -24.92
N ASP A 73 9.24 -0.59 -24.18
CA ASP A 73 9.74 -0.31 -22.85
C ASP A 73 8.99 -1.17 -21.83
N ILE A 74 9.69 -1.64 -20.80
CA ILE A 74 9.05 -2.34 -19.69
C ILE A 74 8.01 -1.40 -19.07
N ARG A 75 6.80 -1.90 -18.82
CA ARG A 75 5.75 -1.19 -18.12
C ARG A 75 5.72 -1.59 -16.65
N PHE A 76 5.67 -2.89 -16.38
CA PHE A 76 5.71 -3.44 -15.02
C PHE A 76 6.17 -4.91 -15.01
N ALA A 77 6.63 -5.35 -13.85
CA ALA A 77 6.90 -6.74 -13.52
C ALA A 77 6.12 -7.14 -12.27
N GLU A 78 5.45 -8.29 -12.30
CA GLU A 78 4.52 -8.75 -11.28
C GLU A 78 4.69 -10.24 -11.02
N LEU A 79 4.39 -10.69 -9.79
CA LEU A 79 4.18 -12.10 -9.48
C LEU A 79 2.70 -12.43 -9.48
N HIS A 80 2.34 -13.46 -10.22
CA HIS A 80 0.96 -13.93 -10.36
C HIS A 80 0.83 -15.29 -9.66
N ASP A 81 0.07 -15.34 -8.56
CA ASP A 81 -0.28 -16.58 -7.85
C ASP A 81 -1.81 -16.75 -7.79
N GLY A 82 -2.38 -17.29 -8.88
CA GLY A 82 -3.83 -17.37 -9.04
C GLY A 82 -4.44 -15.99 -9.27
N GLU A 83 -5.29 -15.55 -8.34
CA GLU A 83 -5.90 -14.21 -8.37
C GLU A 83 -5.06 -13.17 -7.62
N GLU A 84 -4.07 -13.60 -6.83
CA GLU A 84 -3.15 -12.71 -6.13
C GLU A 84 -2.07 -12.22 -7.11
N ILE A 85 -1.99 -10.89 -7.26
CA ILE A 85 -1.00 -10.23 -8.10
C ILE A 85 -0.19 -9.31 -7.20
N ARG A 86 1.14 -9.45 -7.24
CA ARG A 86 2.07 -8.63 -6.48
C ARG A 86 2.97 -7.85 -7.41
N LEU A 87 2.92 -6.53 -7.35
CA LEU A 87 3.81 -5.66 -8.10
C LEU A 87 5.25 -5.79 -7.57
N LEU A 88 6.20 -5.99 -8.48
CA LEU A 88 7.64 -6.00 -8.16
C LEU A 88 8.35 -4.74 -8.66
N TYR A 89 7.93 -4.23 -9.81
CA TYR A 89 8.52 -3.07 -10.48
C TYR A 89 7.49 -2.41 -11.38
N ILE A 90 7.53 -1.08 -11.47
CA ILE A 90 6.78 -0.27 -12.42
C ILE A 90 7.72 0.75 -13.06
N HIS A 91 7.59 0.96 -14.36
CA HIS A 91 8.36 1.97 -15.07
C HIS A 91 7.67 3.33 -15.00
N LEU A 92 8.29 4.26 -14.28
CA LEU A 92 7.80 5.63 -14.10
C LEU A 92 8.87 6.60 -14.66
N PRO A 93 8.80 6.96 -15.96
CA PRO A 93 9.88 7.68 -16.64
C PRO A 93 10.04 9.13 -16.19
N ASP A 94 8.97 9.75 -15.71
CA ASP A 94 8.95 11.14 -15.27
C ASP A 94 7.97 11.38 -14.10
N GLU A 95 8.11 12.54 -13.47
CA GLU A 95 7.35 12.91 -12.26
C GLU A 95 5.84 12.93 -12.54
N LYS A 96 5.44 13.38 -13.73
CA LYS A 96 4.03 13.46 -14.13
C LYS A 96 3.40 12.08 -14.26
N THR A 97 4.14 11.13 -14.82
CA THR A 97 3.69 9.74 -14.94
C THR A 97 3.59 9.09 -13.56
N ALA A 98 4.58 9.32 -12.69
CA ALA A 98 4.54 8.83 -11.32
C ALA A 98 3.34 9.40 -10.53
N GLU A 99 3.10 10.70 -10.62
CA GLU A 99 1.95 11.37 -9.99
C GLU A 99 0.62 10.79 -10.49
N ALA A 100 0.46 10.63 -11.81
CA ALA A 100 -0.77 10.10 -12.40
C ALA A 100 -1.06 8.66 -11.96
N GLU A 101 -0.06 7.78 -11.97
CA GLU A 101 -0.22 6.38 -11.55
C GLU A 101 -0.50 6.28 -10.05
N VAL A 102 0.23 7.03 -9.21
CA VAL A 102 -0.01 7.04 -7.74
C VAL A 102 -1.39 7.60 -7.41
N LEU A 103 -1.84 8.64 -8.10
CA LEU A 103 -3.17 9.21 -7.92
C LEU A 103 -4.27 8.22 -8.32
N ASP A 104 -4.13 7.56 -9.46
CA ASP A 104 -5.08 6.54 -9.92
C ASP A 104 -5.18 5.38 -8.93
N PHE A 105 -4.04 4.89 -8.41
CA PHE A 105 -4.02 3.89 -7.35
C PHE A 105 -4.74 4.37 -6.08
N ALA A 106 -4.48 5.61 -5.64
CA ALA A 106 -5.11 6.18 -4.45
C ALA A 106 -6.63 6.32 -4.63
N GLU A 107 -7.10 6.74 -5.82
CA GLU A 107 -8.52 6.84 -6.15
C GLU A 107 -9.21 5.46 -6.15
N GLN A 108 -8.59 4.44 -6.76
CA GLN A 108 -9.11 3.06 -6.71
C GLN A 108 -9.14 2.53 -5.27
N THR A 109 -8.11 2.83 -4.48
CA THR A 109 -8.03 2.45 -3.06
C THR A 109 -9.17 3.08 -2.27
N VAL A 110 -9.53 4.35 -2.54
CA VAL A 110 -10.70 4.98 -1.91
C VAL A 110 -11.96 4.20 -2.18
N GLU A 111 -12.18 3.75 -3.41
CA GLU A 111 -13.37 2.98 -3.78
C GLU A 111 -13.44 1.66 -3.01
N ILE A 112 -12.33 0.91 -2.98
CA ILE A 112 -12.21 -0.39 -2.29
C ILE A 112 -12.46 -0.24 -0.79
N LEU A 113 -11.69 0.65 -0.15
CA LEU A 113 -11.78 0.87 1.30
C LEU A 113 -13.17 1.41 1.69
N SER A 114 -13.75 2.31 0.90
CA SER A 114 -15.10 2.83 1.15
C SER A 114 -16.16 1.75 1.03
N ALA A 115 -16.08 0.91 -0.01
CA ALA A 115 -17.02 -0.19 -0.20
C ALA A 115 -16.93 -1.18 0.96
N GLU A 116 -15.72 -1.53 1.41
CA GLU A 116 -15.53 -2.44 2.52
C GLU A 116 -16.08 -1.85 3.83
N LEU A 117 -15.75 -0.60 4.16
CA LEU A 117 -16.28 0.09 5.35
C LEU A 117 -17.82 0.09 5.38
N VAL A 118 -18.45 0.43 4.26
CA VAL A 118 -19.92 0.51 4.15
C VAL A 118 -20.58 -0.87 4.21
N SER A 119 -19.93 -1.89 3.65
CA SER A 119 -20.45 -3.27 3.63
C SER A 119 -20.60 -3.91 5.02
N ARG A 120 -19.87 -3.39 6.01
CA ARG A 120 -19.91 -3.91 7.39
C ARG A 120 -21.20 -3.57 8.12
N HIS A 121 -21.94 -2.55 7.67
CA HIS A 121 -23.19 -2.09 8.28
C HIS A 121 -23.07 -1.82 9.79
N GLU A 122 -21.89 -1.41 10.25
CA GLU A 122 -21.62 -1.09 11.64
C GLU A 122 -22.06 0.34 11.96
N LYS A 123 -22.56 0.54 13.18
CA LYS A 123 -22.77 1.89 13.71
C LYS A 123 -21.42 2.46 14.11
N ALA A 124 -21.01 3.54 13.45
CA ALA A 124 -19.75 4.21 13.70
C ALA A 124 -19.88 5.19 14.86
N ALA A 125 -19.09 4.96 15.91
CA ALA A 125 -18.82 5.97 16.92
C ALA A 125 -17.52 6.72 16.62
N ARG A 126 -16.55 6.06 15.99
CA ARG A 126 -15.38 6.68 15.37
C ARG A 126 -15.13 6.08 14.00
N LEU A 127 -14.59 6.87 13.08
CA LEU A 127 -13.97 6.39 11.86
C LEU A 127 -12.51 6.83 11.89
N PHE A 128 -11.61 5.86 11.94
CA PHE A 128 -10.17 6.08 11.97
C PHE A 128 -9.57 5.90 10.57
N VAL A 129 -8.67 6.80 10.21
CA VAL A 129 -7.70 6.64 9.12
C VAL A 129 -6.32 6.79 9.74
N GLU A 130 -5.63 5.68 9.93
CA GLU A 130 -4.31 5.65 10.55
C GLU A 130 -3.25 5.46 9.47
N TYR A 131 -2.14 6.18 9.56
CA TYR A 131 -1.06 6.06 8.58
C TYR A 131 0.32 6.22 9.23
N HIS A 132 1.35 5.66 8.60
CA HIS A 132 2.73 5.80 9.02
C HIS A 132 3.65 5.99 7.82
N ARG A 133 4.55 6.97 7.92
CA ARG A 133 5.51 7.31 6.87
C ARG A 133 6.86 6.70 7.17
N ASP A 134 7.08 5.51 6.63
CA ASP A 134 8.41 4.90 6.54
C ASP A 134 8.68 4.42 5.11
N MET A 135 9.74 3.65 4.89
CA MET A 135 10.06 3.00 3.62
C MET A 135 8.88 2.22 3.04
N TRP A 136 8.05 1.63 3.91
CA TRP A 136 6.77 1.03 3.54
C TRP A 136 5.66 1.93 4.06
N THR A 137 5.00 2.66 3.15
CA THR A 137 3.92 3.56 3.56
C THR A 137 2.70 2.74 3.96
N ASP A 138 2.40 2.71 5.26
CA ASP A 138 1.27 1.97 5.81
C ASP A 138 0.09 2.93 6.02
N LEU A 139 -1.10 2.49 5.62
CA LEU A 139 -2.35 3.18 5.87
C LEU A 139 -3.45 2.15 6.03
N ALA A 140 -4.35 2.42 6.98
CA ALA A 140 -5.55 1.65 7.12
C ALA A 140 -6.73 2.48 7.60
N VAL A 141 -7.92 1.91 7.40
CA VAL A 141 -9.17 2.45 7.91
C VAL A 141 -9.83 1.48 8.87
N LYS A 142 -10.54 2.02 9.86
CA LYS A 142 -11.21 1.20 10.89
C LYS A 142 -12.43 1.94 11.46
N ILE A 143 -13.54 1.22 11.62
CA ILE A 143 -14.71 1.69 12.38
C ILE A 143 -14.53 1.32 13.84
N GLY A 144 -14.66 2.31 14.73
CA GLY A 144 -14.85 2.10 16.15
C GLY A 144 -16.33 2.13 16.50
N THR A 145 -16.89 1.01 16.96
CA THR A 145 -18.29 0.90 17.38
C THR A 145 -18.53 1.48 18.78
N PRO A 146 -19.78 1.79 19.15
CA PRO A 146 -20.12 2.22 20.51
C PRO A 146 -19.68 1.22 21.58
N GLU A 147 -19.84 -0.07 21.31
CA GLU A 147 -19.46 -1.15 22.21
C GLU A 147 -17.95 -1.21 22.41
N GLU A 148 -17.17 -1.04 21.33
CA GLU A 148 -15.71 -0.98 21.42
C GLU A 148 -15.23 0.29 22.12
N MET A 149 -15.87 1.43 21.88
CA MET A 149 -15.55 2.66 22.63
C MET A 149 -15.80 2.48 24.12
N GLN A 150 -16.92 1.84 24.50
CA GLN A 150 -17.22 1.56 25.90
C GLN A 150 -16.22 0.58 26.50
N ALA A 151 -15.85 -0.48 25.78
CA ALA A 151 -14.82 -1.42 26.21
C ALA A 151 -13.46 -0.72 26.42
N ALA A 152 -13.08 0.18 25.51
CA ALA A 152 -11.86 0.97 25.64
C ALA A 152 -11.88 1.84 26.91
N LEU A 153 -13.02 2.49 27.22
CA LEU A 153 -13.19 3.26 28.46
C LEU A 153 -13.15 2.39 29.73
N GLU A 154 -13.71 1.18 29.66
CA GLU A 154 -13.73 0.22 30.76
C GLU A 154 -12.35 -0.38 31.05
N SER A 155 -11.43 -0.36 30.06
CA SER A 155 -10.03 -0.76 30.25
C SER A 155 -9.25 0.20 31.17
N ILE A 156 -9.72 1.44 31.32
CA ILE A 156 -9.12 2.44 32.21
C ILE A 156 -9.55 2.12 33.66
N PRO A 157 -8.61 1.88 34.58
CA PRO A 157 -8.93 1.72 36.00
C PRO A 157 -9.69 2.94 36.54
N GLU A 158 -10.77 2.70 37.29
CA GLU A 158 -11.69 3.75 37.74
C GLU A 158 -10.96 4.87 38.50
N GLU A 159 -9.96 4.53 39.30
CA GLU A 159 -9.14 5.47 40.06
C GLU A 159 -8.24 6.37 39.20
N LYS A 160 -8.02 6.01 37.93
CA LYS A 160 -7.24 6.79 36.94
C LYS A 160 -8.14 7.50 35.94
N ARG A 161 -9.44 7.22 35.93
CA ARG A 161 -10.39 7.72 34.93
C ARG A 161 -10.65 9.21 35.12
N THR A 162 -9.90 10.02 34.40
CA THR A 162 -10.16 11.46 34.24
C THR A 162 -10.91 11.69 32.93
N GLU A 163 -11.65 12.81 32.82
CA GLU A 163 -12.32 13.20 31.57
C GLU A 163 -11.34 13.31 30.39
N ARG A 164 -10.15 13.86 30.65
CA ARG A 164 -9.09 13.98 29.63
C ARG A 164 -8.61 12.62 29.14
N LEU A 165 -8.39 11.66 30.04
CA LEU A 165 -7.95 10.33 29.66
C LEU A 165 -9.06 9.55 28.94
N ALA A 166 -10.30 9.68 29.40
CA ALA A 166 -11.45 9.11 28.71
C ALA A 166 -11.57 9.65 27.28
N GLU A 167 -11.39 10.96 27.09
CA GLU A 167 -11.43 11.58 25.76
C GLU A 167 -10.27 11.12 24.87
N TYR A 168 -9.07 10.96 25.43
CA TYR A 168 -7.92 10.43 24.70
C TYR A 168 -8.19 9.01 24.19
N VAL A 169 -8.60 8.09 25.08
CA VAL A 169 -8.85 6.69 24.74
C VAL A 169 -9.97 6.54 23.71
N LYS A 170 -11.05 7.33 23.81
CA LYS A 170 -12.12 7.32 22.80
C LYS A 170 -11.63 7.63 21.39
N ASN A 171 -10.61 8.48 21.29
CA ASN A 171 -10.14 9.06 20.03
C ASN A 171 -8.81 8.46 19.59
N ASN A 172 -8.31 7.40 20.23
CA ASN A 172 -7.07 6.73 19.88
C ASN A 172 -7.39 5.39 19.21
N SER A 173 -7.04 5.25 17.91
CA SER A 173 -7.27 4.01 17.16
C SER A 173 -6.65 2.78 17.84
N GLY A 174 -5.51 2.93 18.52
CA GLY A 174 -4.79 1.83 19.17
C GLY A 174 -5.54 1.18 20.35
N ASP A 175 -6.56 1.85 20.89
CA ASP A 175 -7.42 1.32 21.95
C ASP A 175 -8.60 0.48 21.41
N TYR A 176 -8.72 0.34 20.08
CA TYR A 176 -9.76 -0.44 19.39
C TYR A 176 -9.18 -1.70 18.70
N PRO A 177 -9.96 -2.78 18.53
CA PRO A 177 -9.45 -4.04 17.99
C PRO A 177 -8.79 -3.93 16.61
N ASN A 178 -7.55 -4.42 16.48
CA ASN A 178 -6.83 -4.43 15.20
C ASN A 178 -7.39 -5.42 14.18
N ALA A 179 -8.19 -6.41 14.59
CA ALA A 179 -8.79 -7.39 13.68
C ALA A 179 -9.75 -6.77 12.65
N LYS A 180 -10.20 -5.53 12.88
CA LYS A 180 -11.07 -4.79 11.95
C LYS A 180 -10.32 -3.79 11.07
N ARG A 181 -9.00 -3.70 11.21
CA ARG A 181 -8.16 -2.83 10.38
C ARG A 181 -8.27 -3.27 8.92
N ILE A 182 -8.58 -2.34 8.03
CA ILE A 182 -8.59 -2.55 6.59
C ILE A 182 -7.38 -1.81 6.01
N PRO A 183 -6.26 -2.51 5.75
CA PRO A 183 -5.11 -1.87 5.15
C PRO A 183 -5.36 -1.57 3.67
N TRP A 184 -4.75 -0.52 3.15
CA TRP A 184 -4.54 -0.43 1.71
C TRP A 184 -3.46 -1.43 1.25
N ASP A 185 -3.22 -1.56 -0.05
CA ASP A 185 -2.10 -2.36 -0.54
C ASP A 185 -0.77 -1.62 -0.34
N THR A 186 -0.22 -1.75 0.87
CA THR A 186 1.06 -1.17 1.30
C THR A 186 2.22 -1.60 0.39
N TYR A 187 2.20 -2.81 -0.17
CA TYR A 187 3.28 -3.28 -1.03
C TYR A 187 3.26 -2.53 -2.35
N THR A 188 2.12 -2.48 -3.02
CA THR A 188 1.99 -1.85 -4.34
C THR A 188 2.33 -0.36 -4.27
N ILE A 189 1.75 0.40 -3.34
CA ILE A 189 2.02 1.84 -3.23
C ILE A 189 3.49 2.13 -2.92
N SER A 190 4.12 1.33 -2.06
CA SER A 190 5.54 1.51 -1.71
C SER A 190 6.46 1.23 -2.89
N ILE A 191 6.14 0.21 -3.71
CA ILE A 191 6.88 -0.06 -4.95
C ILE A 191 6.72 1.08 -5.96
N MET A 192 5.51 1.63 -6.12
CA MET A 192 5.28 2.79 -6.98
C MET A 192 6.10 4.01 -6.53
N ILE A 193 6.11 4.29 -5.23
CA ILE A 193 6.89 5.40 -4.64
C ILE A 193 8.40 5.16 -4.81
N MET A 194 8.91 3.96 -4.53
CA MET A 194 10.34 3.66 -4.68
C MET A 194 10.80 3.67 -6.15
N CYS A 195 9.94 3.27 -7.09
CA CYS A 195 10.23 3.32 -8.53
C CYS A 195 10.12 4.72 -9.13
N SER A 196 9.57 5.69 -8.40
CA SER A 196 9.41 7.07 -8.89
C SER A 196 10.76 7.78 -9.08
N PRO A 197 10.80 8.88 -9.86
CA PRO A 197 12.00 9.69 -10.03
C PRO A 197 12.65 10.12 -8.71
N ALA A 198 13.96 10.30 -8.72
CA ALA A 198 14.68 10.68 -7.51
C ALA A 198 14.19 12.03 -6.97
N GLY A 199 13.77 12.05 -5.70
CA GLY A 199 13.30 13.26 -5.01
C GLY A 199 11.78 13.44 -4.96
N THR A 200 10.98 12.62 -5.66
CA THR A 200 9.51 12.75 -5.65
C THR A 200 8.81 11.94 -4.56
N GLY A 201 9.50 11.00 -3.93
CA GLY A 201 8.86 10.00 -3.06
C GLY A 201 8.00 10.58 -1.94
N GLN A 202 8.49 11.60 -1.22
CA GLN A 202 7.75 12.22 -0.12
C GLN A 202 6.45 12.90 -0.59
N GLU A 203 6.52 13.67 -1.68
CA GLU A 203 5.36 14.37 -2.24
C GLU A 203 4.30 13.38 -2.76
N LEU A 204 4.73 12.29 -3.38
CA LEU A 204 3.84 11.22 -3.82
C LEU A 204 3.18 10.49 -2.64
N THR A 205 3.94 10.20 -1.57
CA THR A 205 3.40 9.63 -0.34
C THR A 205 2.32 10.53 0.26
N ASP A 206 2.60 11.82 0.42
CA ASP A 206 1.64 12.77 1.00
C ASP A 206 0.41 12.91 0.10
N THR A 207 0.59 12.99 -1.22
CA THR A 207 -0.52 13.05 -2.19
C THR A 207 -1.42 11.82 -2.10
N ALA A 208 -0.85 10.61 -2.03
CA ALA A 208 -1.61 9.37 -1.91
C ALA A 208 -2.42 9.33 -0.61
N ILE A 209 -1.78 9.64 0.53
CA ILE A 209 -2.42 9.65 1.86
C ILE A 209 -3.55 10.67 1.89
N GLU A 210 -3.31 11.91 1.45
CA GLU A 210 -4.32 12.96 1.43
C GLU A 210 -5.50 12.62 0.52
N THR A 211 -5.22 12.04 -0.65
CA THR A 211 -6.25 11.57 -1.58
C THR A 211 -7.15 10.53 -0.91
N VAL A 212 -6.55 9.55 -0.22
CA VAL A 212 -7.31 8.52 0.48
C VAL A 212 -8.13 9.11 1.62
N ILE A 213 -7.52 9.91 2.52
CA ILE A 213 -8.22 10.55 3.64
C ILE A 213 -9.44 11.35 3.15
N ASN A 214 -9.22 12.21 2.15
CA ASN A 214 -10.29 13.05 1.60
C ASN A 214 -11.36 12.21 0.89
N GLY A 215 -10.94 11.15 0.20
CA GLY A 215 -11.82 10.19 -0.47
C GLY A 215 -12.73 9.44 0.51
N ILE A 216 -12.18 8.90 1.60
CA ILE A 216 -12.96 8.21 2.65
C ILE A 216 -13.96 9.16 3.30
N ARG A 217 -13.53 10.39 3.64
CA ARG A 217 -14.42 11.44 4.18
C ARG A 217 -15.53 11.82 3.18
N ARG A 218 -15.27 11.77 1.88
CA ARG A 218 -16.24 12.08 0.83
C ARG A 218 -17.19 10.93 0.54
N MET A 219 -16.71 9.69 0.53
CA MET A 219 -17.44 8.53 -0.01
C MET A 219 -17.97 7.61 1.08
N ALA A 220 -17.13 7.17 2.01
CA ALA A 220 -17.52 6.24 3.06
C ALA A 220 -18.27 6.95 4.19
N GLU A 221 -17.69 8.02 4.72
CA GLU A 221 -18.20 8.70 5.92
C GLU A 221 -19.69 9.07 5.81
N PRO A 222 -20.22 9.65 4.72
CA PRO A 222 -21.64 10.00 4.62
C PRO A 222 -22.60 8.80 4.62
N ALA A 223 -22.13 7.60 4.26
CA ALA A 223 -22.94 6.40 4.14
C ALA A 223 -23.02 5.56 5.42
N LEU A 224 -22.21 5.87 6.44
CA LEU A 224 -22.22 5.16 7.73
C LEU A 224 -23.38 5.60 8.63
N GLU A 225 -23.97 4.65 9.37
CA GLU A 225 -24.79 4.98 10.54
C GLU A 225 -23.88 5.49 11.65
N LYS A 226 -24.23 6.60 12.30
CA LYS A 226 -23.34 7.28 13.27
C LYS A 226 -23.99 7.44 14.64
N THR A 227 -23.17 7.47 15.69
CA THR A 227 -23.60 8.00 17.00
C THR A 227 -23.69 9.52 16.98
N GLU A 228 -24.35 10.10 17.99
CA GLU A 228 -24.46 11.56 18.13
C GLU A 228 -23.10 12.23 18.35
N ASP A 229 -22.19 11.56 19.05
CA ASP A 229 -20.85 12.04 19.37
C ASP A 229 -19.78 11.61 18.36
N TYR A 230 -20.20 11.11 17.19
CA TYR A 230 -19.31 10.55 16.18
C TYR A 230 -18.17 11.51 15.78
N ARG A 231 -16.99 10.94 15.50
CA ARG A 231 -15.86 11.68 14.91
C ARG A 231 -15.13 10.89 13.83
N PHE A 232 -14.71 11.62 12.80
CA PHE A 232 -13.70 11.20 11.83
C PHE A 232 -12.32 11.63 12.34
N ILE A 233 -11.38 10.69 12.43
CA ILE A 233 -10.05 10.93 12.98
C ILE A 233 -9.05 10.37 11.98
N ALA A 234 -8.19 11.24 11.44
CA ALA A 234 -7.07 10.85 10.60
C ALA A 234 -5.78 11.29 11.29
N GLU A 235 -4.90 10.34 11.56
CA GLU A 235 -3.72 10.59 12.39
C GLU A 235 -2.56 9.67 12.01
N GLU A 236 -1.37 10.26 12.07
CA GLU A 236 -0.12 9.52 11.96
C GLU A 236 0.16 8.83 13.29
N TYR A 237 0.56 7.56 13.25
CA TYR A 237 1.06 6.86 14.44
C TYR A 237 2.57 6.72 14.40
N ASP A 238 3.17 6.69 15.60
CA ASP A 238 4.60 6.47 15.81
C ASP A 238 4.98 4.98 15.75
#